data_AF-A0A1I7XR39-F1
#
_entry.id   AF-A0A1I7XR39-F1
#
_cell.length_a   1.000
_cell.length_b   1.000
_cell.length_c   1.000
_cell.angle_alpha   90.00
_cell.angle_beta   90.00
_cell.angle_gamma   90.00
#
_symmetry.space_group_name_H-M   'P 1'
#
loop_
_entity.id
_entity.type
_entity.pdbx_description
1 polymer ?
#
loop_
_entity_poly.entity_id
_entity_poly.type
_entity_poly.pdbx_seq_one_letter_code
_entity_poly.pdbx_strand_id
1 'polypeptide(L)'
;MDREAAFQPCTSKIYDTFTFEINLPIPYDKGAEVIFCICYIANGAENWDSNGGDNYRVCCSEKNQEHKKRSSHIFGSNNYLDRDDAYKLEHTEWTNFASWKNLSTSGPYW
;
A
#
# COMPACT_ATOMS: atom_id res chain seq x y z
N MET A 1 -10.10 -22.12 0.45
CA MET A 1 -10.47 -22.30 1.86
C MET A 1 -10.84 -20.95 2.39
N ASP A 2 -12.00 -20.86 3.01
CA ASP A 2 -12.45 -19.60 3.59
C ASP A 2 -11.73 -19.38 4.92
N ARG A 3 -11.40 -18.12 5.21
CA ARG A 3 -10.82 -17.72 6.49
C ARG A 3 -11.70 -16.66 7.11
N GLU A 4 -12.14 -16.94 8.32
CA GLU A 4 -12.87 -15.96 9.12
C GLU A 4 -11.94 -14.84 9.55
N ALA A 5 -12.40 -13.60 9.36
CA ALA A 5 -11.74 -12.43 9.90
C ALA A 5 -12.23 -12.19 11.34
N ALA A 6 -11.31 -11.79 12.21
CA ALA A 6 -11.60 -11.43 13.59
C ALA A 6 -11.89 -9.92 13.70
N PHE A 7 -12.84 -9.54 14.54
CA PHE A 7 -13.07 -8.13 14.86
C PHE A 7 -11.84 -7.52 15.54
N GLN A 8 -11.40 -6.39 15.02
CA GLN A 8 -10.26 -5.63 15.52
C GLN A 8 -10.78 -4.30 16.11
N PRO A 9 -10.53 -4.05 17.40
CA PRO A 9 -10.87 -2.75 18.00
C PRO A 9 -10.19 -1.61 17.24
N CYS A 10 -10.98 -0.63 16.81
CA CYS A 10 -10.48 0.56 16.14
C CYS A 10 -11.11 1.82 16.73
N THR A 11 -10.52 2.98 16.46
CA THR A 11 -11.02 4.29 16.94
C THR A 11 -12.06 4.90 16.01
N SER A 12 -12.34 4.27 14.86
CA SER A 12 -13.37 4.72 13.93
C SER A 12 -14.75 4.62 14.57
N LYS A 13 -15.57 5.65 14.35
CA LYS A 13 -16.97 5.67 14.80
C LYS A 13 -17.97 5.24 13.73
N ILE A 14 -17.48 5.01 12.51
CA ILE A 14 -18.32 4.83 11.30
C ILE A 14 -18.09 3.46 10.67
N TYR A 15 -16.89 2.91 10.84
CA TYR A 15 -16.52 1.63 10.24
C TYR A 15 -15.94 0.71 11.30
N ASP A 16 -16.35 -0.55 11.27
CA ASP A 16 -15.68 -1.62 11.99
C ASP A 16 -14.43 -2.05 11.23
N THR A 17 -13.46 -2.58 11.95
CA THR A 17 -12.26 -3.18 11.36
C THR A 17 -12.25 -4.66 11.67
N PHE A 18 -11.93 -5.46 10.66
CA PHE A 18 -11.75 -6.89 10.78
C PHE A 18 -10.37 -7.25 10.24
N THR A 19 -9.71 -8.20 10.87
CA THR A 19 -8.35 -8.65 10.52
C THR A 19 -8.37 -10.13 10.23
N PHE A 20 -7.67 -10.55 9.18
CA PHE A 20 -7.44 -11.96 8.87
C PHE A 20 -5.96 -12.16 8.57
N GLU A 21 -5.50 -13.39 8.75
CA GLU A 21 -4.16 -13.81 8.38
C GLU A 21 -4.25 -14.90 7.32
N ILE A 22 -3.34 -14.90 6.35
CA ILE A 22 -3.21 -15.94 5.32
C ILE A 22 -1.76 -16.43 5.27
N ASN A 23 -1.60 -17.75 5.19
CA ASN A 23 -0.27 -18.32 5.02
C ASN A 23 0.09 -18.31 3.54
N LEU A 24 1.23 -17.72 3.22
CA LEU A 24 1.76 -17.76 1.86
C LEU A 24 2.32 -19.16 1.56
N PRO A 25 2.14 -19.69 0.35
CA PRO A 25 2.71 -20.96 -0.06
C PRO A 25 4.24 -20.92 0.01
N ILE A 26 4.84 -21.97 0.59
CA ILE A 26 6.28 -22.19 0.66
C ILE A 26 6.60 -23.42 -0.21
N PRO A 27 7.60 -23.37 -1.11
CA PRO A 27 8.55 -22.28 -1.36
C PRO A 27 7.93 -21.07 -2.08
N TYR A 28 8.50 -19.89 -1.82
CA TYR A 28 8.13 -18.61 -2.44
C TYR A 28 8.67 -18.49 -3.88
N ASP A 29 8.35 -19.47 -4.72
CA ASP A 29 8.83 -19.51 -6.11
C ASP A 29 8.15 -18.44 -6.97
N LYS A 30 8.75 -18.12 -8.12
CA LYS A 30 8.29 -17.09 -9.09
C LYS A 30 6.86 -17.23 -9.63
N GLY A 31 6.18 -18.34 -9.35
CA GLY A 31 4.79 -18.58 -9.73
C GLY A 31 3.85 -18.76 -8.53
N ALA A 32 4.38 -18.67 -7.31
CA ALA A 32 3.61 -18.78 -6.10
C ALA A 32 2.77 -17.52 -5.91
N GLU A 33 1.46 -17.71 -5.82
CA GLU A 33 0.51 -16.61 -5.72
C GLU A 33 -0.65 -16.99 -4.82
N VAL A 34 -1.15 -16.00 -4.09
CA VAL A 34 -2.41 -16.10 -3.36
C VAL A 34 -3.41 -15.14 -3.99
N ILE A 35 -4.57 -15.68 -4.36
CA ILE A 35 -5.71 -14.91 -4.89
C ILE A 35 -6.86 -15.02 -3.90
N PHE A 36 -7.43 -13.89 -3.48
CA PHE A 36 -8.56 -13.88 -2.55
C PHE A 36 -9.54 -12.73 -2.83
N CYS A 37 -10.75 -12.86 -2.30
CA CYS A 37 -11.77 -11.82 -2.25
C CYS A 37 -12.35 -11.76 -0.84
N ILE A 38 -13.08 -10.70 -0.51
CA ILE A 38 -13.71 -10.53 0.79
C ILE A 38 -15.22 -10.75 0.64
N CYS A 39 -15.77 -11.62 1.49
CA CYS A 39 -17.22 -11.75 1.67
C CYS A 39 -17.62 -11.14 3.01
N TYR A 40 -18.53 -10.18 2.97
CA TYR A 40 -19.14 -9.58 4.15
C TYR A 40 -20.63 -9.92 4.21
N ILE A 41 -20.98 -10.75 5.19
CA ILE A 41 -22.35 -11.21 5.42
C ILE A 41 -22.97 -10.41 6.56
N ALA A 42 -24.00 -9.62 6.26
CA ALA A 42 -24.71 -8.83 7.24
C ALA A 42 -26.19 -8.69 6.84
N ASN A 43 -27.08 -8.61 7.84
CA ASN A 43 -28.53 -8.47 7.63
C ASN A 43 -29.12 -9.53 6.68
N GLY A 44 -28.56 -10.75 6.68
CA GLY A 44 -29.00 -11.84 5.80
C GLY A 44 -28.62 -11.67 4.33
N ALA A 45 -27.76 -10.71 3.98
CA ALA A 45 -27.26 -10.48 2.65
C ALA A 45 -25.73 -10.67 2.59
N GLU A 46 -25.25 -11.18 1.45
CA GLU A 46 -23.83 -11.30 1.15
C GLU A 46 -23.37 -10.15 0.27
N ASN A 47 -22.26 -9.54 0.66
CA ASN A 47 -21.61 -8.46 -0.08
C ASN A 47 -20.20 -8.92 -0.41
N TRP A 48 -19.84 -8.85 -1.70
CA TRP A 48 -18.56 -9.36 -2.18
C TRP A 48 -17.68 -8.22 -2.66
N ASP A 49 -16.46 -8.14 -2.12
CA ASP A 49 -15.39 -7.32 -2.66
C ASP A 49 -14.37 -8.22 -3.37
N SER A 50 -14.47 -8.22 -4.69
CA SER A 50 -13.60 -8.94 -5.61
C SER A 50 -12.69 -7.98 -6.38
N ASN A 51 -12.44 -6.76 -5.88
CA ASN A 51 -11.65 -5.76 -6.60
C ASN A 51 -12.16 -5.54 -8.04
N GLY A 52 -13.49 -5.40 -8.21
CA GLY A 52 -14.12 -5.25 -9.52
C GLY A 52 -14.17 -6.52 -10.39
N GLY A 53 -13.90 -7.70 -9.82
CA GLY A 53 -13.94 -9.00 -10.50
C GLY A 53 -12.56 -9.64 -10.71
N ASP A 54 -11.48 -8.90 -10.49
CA ASP A 54 -10.10 -9.37 -10.69
C ASP A 54 -9.51 -10.07 -9.46
N ASN A 55 -10.17 -9.93 -8.31
CA ASN A 55 -9.72 -10.35 -6.97
C ASN A 55 -8.40 -9.68 -6.54
N TYR A 56 -8.01 -9.92 -5.29
CA TYR A 56 -6.73 -9.48 -4.74
C TYR A 56 -5.67 -10.53 -5.02
N ARG A 57 -4.54 -10.12 -5.61
CA ARG A 57 -3.37 -10.96 -5.90
C ARG A 57 -2.18 -10.60 -5.02
N VAL A 58 -1.59 -11.60 -4.39
CA VAL A 58 -0.33 -11.49 -3.65
C VAL A 58 0.72 -12.35 -4.35
N CYS A 59 1.71 -11.71 -4.97
CA CYS A 59 2.77 -12.36 -5.74
C CYS A 59 4.15 -12.10 -5.12
N CYS A 60 5.04 -13.08 -5.24
CA CYS A 60 6.46 -12.87 -4.93
C CYS A 60 7.11 -12.01 -6.03
N SER A 61 7.51 -10.79 -5.70
CA SER A 61 8.33 -9.95 -6.59
C SER A 61 9.82 -10.20 -6.33
N GLU A 62 10.60 -10.41 -7.38
CA GLU A 62 12.03 -10.17 -7.27
C GLU A 62 12.26 -8.67 -7.16
N LYS A 63 13.27 -8.24 -6.39
CA LYS A 63 13.78 -6.85 -6.38
C LYS A 63 14.48 -6.50 -7.71
N ASN A 64 13.85 -6.78 -8.84
CA ASN A 64 14.34 -6.48 -10.16
C ASN A 64 13.33 -5.59 -10.87
N GLN A 65 13.16 -4.34 -10.41
CA GLN A 65 12.76 -3.25 -11.31
C GLN A 65 13.42 -1.95 -10.86
N GLU A 66 14.44 -1.57 -11.65
CA GLU A 66 14.74 -0.17 -11.94
C GLU A 66 13.42 0.60 -12.03
N HIS A 67 13.29 1.64 -11.19
CA HIS A 67 12.19 2.57 -11.23
C HIS A 67 12.13 3.16 -12.63
N LYS A 68 11.28 2.61 -13.51
CA LYS A 68 10.84 3.31 -14.71
C LYS A 68 9.99 4.47 -14.21
N LYS A 69 10.68 5.57 -13.89
CA LYS A 69 10.11 6.86 -13.55
C LYS A 69 9.11 7.20 -14.64
N ARG A 70 7.83 6.98 -14.38
CA ARG A 70 6.76 7.62 -15.15
C ARG A 70 6.82 9.09 -14.79
N SER A 71 7.67 9.80 -15.51
CA SER A 71 7.79 11.24 -15.39
C SER A 71 6.54 11.86 -15.99
N SER A 72 5.49 12.04 -15.18
CA SER A 72 4.36 12.89 -15.56
C SER A 72 4.81 14.35 -15.42
N HIS A 73 5.41 14.90 -16.47
CA HIS A 73 5.55 16.35 -16.62
C HIS A 73 4.16 16.94 -16.88
N ILE A 74 3.49 17.41 -15.84
CA ILE A 74 2.28 18.24 -16.00
C ILE A 74 2.57 19.71 -15.66
N PHE A 75 3.64 20.05 -14.91
CA PHE A 75 4.02 21.45 -14.69
C PHE A 75 5.54 21.66 -14.64
N GLY A 76 6.03 22.48 -15.59
CA GLY A 76 7.20 23.36 -15.50
C GLY A 76 8.49 22.84 -14.86
N SER A 77 9.52 22.64 -15.68
CA SER A 77 10.90 22.48 -15.23
C SER A 77 11.35 23.68 -14.39
N ASN A 78 11.65 23.47 -13.11
CA ASN A 78 12.53 24.36 -12.36
C ASN A 78 13.37 23.52 -11.39
N ASN A 79 14.66 23.36 -11.72
CA ASN A 79 15.63 22.48 -11.06
C ASN A 79 16.03 22.90 -9.62
N TYR A 80 15.18 23.66 -8.92
CA TYR A 80 15.46 24.18 -7.58
C TYR A 80 14.45 23.74 -6.51
N LEU A 81 13.31 23.12 -6.87
CA LEU A 81 12.29 22.64 -5.91
C LEU A 81 12.27 21.13 -5.71
N ASP A 82 13.06 20.37 -6.48
CA ASP A 82 12.94 18.90 -6.50
C ASP A 82 13.69 18.20 -5.36
N ARG A 83 14.58 18.93 -4.65
CA ARG A 83 15.46 18.36 -3.62
C ARG A 83 14.84 18.31 -2.22
N ASP A 84 13.85 19.16 -1.94
CA ASP A 84 13.19 19.29 -0.63
C ASP A 84 11.69 18.91 -0.69
N ASP A 85 11.28 18.10 -1.67
CA ASP A 85 9.91 17.60 -1.75
C ASP A 85 9.76 16.31 -0.93
N ALA A 86 9.07 16.43 0.21
CA ALA A 86 8.77 15.31 1.10
C ALA A 86 8.09 14.12 0.40
N TYR A 87 7.36 14.38 -0.69
CA TYR A 87 6.61 13.38 -1.44
C TYR A 87 7.46 12.66 -2.50
N LYS A 88 8.71 13.11 -2.74
CA LYS A 88 9.65 12.51 -3.69
C LYS A 88 10.84 11.81 -3.03
N LEU A 89 10.99 11.94 -1.72
CA LEU A 89 12.01 11.24 -0.94
C LEU A 89 11.63 9.76 -0.77
N GLU A 90 12.21 8.93 -1.62
CA GLU A 90 12.12 7.48 -1.52
C GLU A 90 13.12 6.98 -0.48
N HIS A 91 12.62 6.48 0.66
CA HIS A 91 13.44 5.83 1.67
C HIS A 91 13.20 4.33 1.63
N THR A 92 14.26 3.57 1.35
CA THR A 92 14.25 2.10 1.30
C THR A 92 14.33 1.44 2.69
N GLU A 93 14.44 2.24 3.76
CA GLU A 93 14.55 1.79 5.14
C GLU A 93 13.33 2.27 5.94
N TRP A 94 12.57 1.34 6.53
CA TRP A 94 11.37 1.62 7.33
C TRP A 94 11.62 2.57 8.50
N THR A 95 12.84 2.58 9.05
CA THR A 95 13.31 3.49 10.10
C THR A 95 13.43 4.95 9.66
N ASN A 96 13.38 5.24 8.35
CA ASN A 96 13.52 6.58 7.78
C ASN A 96 12.20 7.20 7.27
N PHE A 97 11.04 6.67 7.68
CA PHE A 97 9.72 7.13 7.22
C PHE A 97 9.43 8.62 7.52
N ALA A 98 10.12 9.25 8.48
CA ALA A 98 9.96 10.66 8.80
C ALA A 98 10.78 11.57 7.85
N SER A 99 10.46 11.56 6.56
CA SER A 99 11.16 12.34 5.52
C SER A 99 11.20 13.85 5.81
N TRP A 100 10.24 14.38 6.58
CA TRP A 100 10.18 15.79 6.97
C TRP A 100 11.35 16.23 7.85
N LYS A 101 12.02 15.31 8.55
CA LYS A 101 13.23 15.63 9.35
C LYS A 101 14.46 15.90 8.49
N ASN A 102 14.44 15.45 7.24
CA ASN A 102 15.55 15.57 6.29
C ASN A 102 15.39 16.78 5.35
N LEU A 103 14.31 17.56 5.52
CA LEU A 103 14.07 18.77 4.75
C LEU A 103 14.96 19.91 5.26
N SER A 104 15.45 20.69 4.32
CA SER A 104 16.11 21.96 4.62
C SER A 104 15.19 22.90 5.41
N THR A 105 15.64 23.37 6.57
CA THR A 105 14.95 24.43 7.35
C THR A 105 15.40 25.85 6.96
N SER A 106 16.24 25.98 5.91
CA SER A 106 16.78 27.28 5.50
C SER A 106 15.81 28.11 4.65
N GLY A 107 14.61 27.59 4.37
CA GLY A 107 13.56 28.27 3.62
C GLY A 107 12.64 29.09 4.54
N PRO A 108 12.15 30.25 4.09
CA PRO A 108 11.20 31.05 4.87
C PRO A 108 9.84 30.33 4.97
N TYR A 109 9.27 30.29 6.18
CA TYR A 109 7.94 29.72 6.44
C TYR A 109 6.85 30.74 6.11
N TRP A 110 6.34 30.72 4.89
CA TRP A 110 5.15 31.45 4.46
C TRP A 110 4.37 30.66 3.42
#